data_AF-A0A535E7U5-F1
#
_entry.id   AF-A0A535E7U5-F1
#
_cell.length_a   1.000
_cell.length_b   1.000
_cell.length_c   1.000
_cell.angle_alpha   90.00
_cell.angle_beta   90.00
_cell.angle_gamma   90.00
#
_symmetry.space_group_name_H-M   'P 1'
#
loop_
_entity.id
_entity.type
_entity.pdbx_description
1 polymer ?
#
loop_
_entity_poly.entity_id
_entity_poly.type
_entity_poly.pdbx_seq_one_letter_code
_entity_poly.pdbx_strand_id
1 'polypeptide(L)'
;MTSPEPVVGWRIWRLTDGLLGSVVVDHLWEPGENLARCLSSGRAPCPEAPGPACQCGFWAVWSPRHSVARACPAIEPPWQVLGLIAGWGTVALHGGEGFRAERAAVRCLFSDRPWPWSPRLLTRVTAMWHRAAGRAAGFEPPPAADLLDAPRQSVLRTVAAHYAVPLLTLRHAVDHGVLGELGVPEHRIAEAARLSGTTWNGDEAGEAR
;
A
#
# COMPACT_ATOMS: atom_id res chain seq x y z
N MET A 1 -8.55 3.13 -23.70
CA MET A 1 -9.97 3.54 -23.56
C MET A 1 -10.02 4.61 -22.49
N THR A 2 -10.70 5.72 -22.77
CA THR A 2 -10.97 6.74 -21.76
C THR A 2 -12.20 6.29 -20.97
N SER A 3 -12.06 6.13 -19.65
CA SER A 3 -13.20 5.79 -18.79
C SER A 3 -13.75 7.08 -18.19
N PRO A 4 -15.03 7.42 -18.43
CA PRO A 4 -15.64 8.58 -17.76
C PRO A 4 -15.81 8.32 -16.26
N GLU A 5 -16.01 7.06 -15.87
CA GLU A 5 -16.13 6.65 -14.48
C GLU A 5 -14.75 6.28 -13.90
N PRO A 6 -14.43 6.77 -12.69
CA PRO A 6 -13.20 6.40 -12.03
C PRO A 6 -13.20 4.93 -11.64
N VAL A 7 -12.10 4.23 -11.91
CA VAL A 7 -11.87 2.87 -11.43
C VAL A 7 -11.18 2.89 -10.06
N VAL A 8 -11.60 2.02 -9.17
CA VAL A 8 -11.12 1.99 -7.78
C VAL A 8 -10.27 0.75 -7.53
N GLY A 9 -9.13 0.94 -6.88
CA GLY A 9 -8.21 -0.14 -6.53
C GLY A 9 -7.37 0.15 -5.30
N TRP A 10 -6.67 -0.88 -4.86
CA TRP A 10 -5.87 -0.91 -3.65
C TRP A 10 -4.42 -0.62 -3.97
N ARG A 11 -3.77 0.17 -3.11
CA ARG A 11 -2.36 0.53 -3.25
C ARG A 11 -1.68 0.59 -1.89
N ILE A 12 -0.40 0.22 -1.90
CA ILE A 12 0.51 0.46 -0.78
C ILE A 12 1.47 1.59 -1.14
N TRP A 13 1.68 2.48 -0.18
CA TRP A 13 2.67 3.55 -0.25
C TRP A 13 3.74 3.39 0.83
N ARG A 14 4.88 4.04 0.62
CA ARG A 14 5.83 4.38 1.68
C ARG A 14 5.48 5.78 2.22
N LEU A 15 5.62 6.00 3.53
CA LEU A 15 5.58 7.30 4.15
C LEU A 15 6.97 7.92 4.09
N THR A 16 7.07 9.14 3.60
CA THR A 16 8.32 9.90 3.55
C THR A 16 7.97 11.35 3.81
N ASP A 17 8.47 11.91 4.91
CA ASP A 17 8.27 13.32 5.29
C ASP A 17 6.81 13.78 5.28
N GLY A 18 5.89 12.91 5.74
CA GLY A 18 4.45 13.20 5.78
C GLY A 18 3.72 13.04 4.45
N LEU A 19 4.39 12.54 3.41
CA LEU A 19 3.83 12.30 2.08
C LEU A 19 3.76 10.81 1.75
N LEU A 20 2.87 10.47 0.82
CA LEU A 20 2.69 9.14 0.26
C LEU A 20 3.61 8.94 -0.96
N GLY A 21 4.70 8.21 -0.76
CA GLY A 21 5.63 7.82 -1.81
C GLY A 21 5.27 6.50 -2.49
N SER A 22 5.61 6.38 -3.76
CA SER A 22 5.62 5.08 -4.45
C SER A 22 6.67 4.15 -3.83
N VAL A 23 6.36 2.85 -3.79
CA VAL A 23 7.26 1.82 -3.25
C VAL A 23 8.31 1.34 -4.27
N VAL A 24 8.09 1.60 -5.57
CA VAL A 24 8.93 1.09 -6.67
C VAL A 24 9.72 2.19 -7.37
N VAL A 25 9.16 3.40 -7.43
CA VAL A 25 9.77 4.53 -8.14
C VAL A 25 9.87 5.73 -7.21
N ASP A 26 10.83 6.61 -7.47
CA ASP A 26 11.00 7.82 -6.69
C ASP A 26 9.96 8.89 -7.10
N HIS A 27 8.74 8.71 -6.62
CA HIS A 27 7.62 9.60 -6.89
C HIS A 27 6.79 9.78 -5.62
N LEU A 28 6.52 11.03 -5.28
CA LEU A 28 5.66 11.44 -4.18
C LEU A 28 4.31 11.85 -4.73
N TRP A 29 3.23 11.40 -4.07
CA TRP A 29 1.88 11.81 -4.38
C TRP A 29 1.59 13.17 -3.76
N GLU A 30 0.87 14.00 -4.48
CA GLU A 30 0.35 15.28 -4.01
C GLU A 30 -1.09 15.12 -3.49
N PRO A 31 -1.56 15.96 -2.55
CA PRO A 31 -2.98 16.03 -2.20
C PRO A 31 -3.85 16.35 -3.41
N GLY A 32 -5.01 15.68 -3.51
CA GLY A 32 -5.94 15.86 -4.62
C GLY A 32 -5.63 15.00 -5.85
N GLU A 33 -5.80 15.58 -7.04
CA GLU A 33 -5.57 14.88 -8.31
C GLU A 33 -4.07 14.84 -8.63
N ASN A 34 -3.59 13.65 -8.99
CA ASN A 34 -2.24 13.41 -9.46
C ASN A 34 -2.30 13.05 -10.95
N LEU A 35 -1.36 13.59 -11.75
CA LEU A 35 -1.22 13.31 -13.18
C LEU A 35 0.05 12.49 -13.46
N ALA A 36 -0.11 11.36 -14.13
CA ALA A 36 0.97 10.45 -14.42
C ALA A 36 1.90 11.04 -15.49
N ARG A 37 3.20 10.87 -15.27
CA ARG A 37 4.24 11.25 -16.23
C ARG A 37 5.08 10.02 -16.59
N CYS A 38 5.61 10.00 -17.81
CA CYS A 38 6.55 8.97 -18.19
C CYS A 38 7.87 9.17 -17.44
N LEU A 39 8.28 8.17 -16.64
CA LEU A 39 9.53 8.19 -15.86
C LEU A 39 10.66 7.40 -16.54
N SER A 40 10.49 6.97 -17.80
CA SER A 40 11.52 6.20 -18.51
C SER A 40 12.74 7.09 -18.79
N SER A 41 13.86 6.81 -18.13
CA SER A 41 15.15 7.34 -18.56
C SER A 41 15.58 6.64 -19.86
N GLY A 42 15.99 7.40 -20.87
CA GLY A 42 16.53 6.84 -22.12
C GLY A 42 15.52 6.47 -23.22
N ARG A 43 14.24 6.84 -23.08
CA ARG A 43 13.26 6.77 -24.19
C ARG A 43 12.54 8.11 -24.30
N ALA A 44 12.00 8.40 -25.48
CA ALA A 44 11.10 9.54 -25.63
C ALA A 44 9.92 9.37 -24.64
N PRO A 45 9.54 10.43 -23.89
CA PRO A 45 8.37 10.39 -23.02
C PRO A 45 7.15 9.94 -23.80
N CYS A 46 6.29 9.15 -23.18
CA CYS A 46 5.01 8.83 -23.81
C CYS A 46 4.22 10.13 -24.01
N PRO A 47 3.63 10.36 -25.19
CA PRO A 47 2.77 11.51 -25.41
C PRO A 47 1.58 11.49 -24.45
N GLU A 48 1.11 10.29 -24.11
CA GLU A 48 0.03 10.04 -23.16
C GLU A 48 0.46 8.92 -22.19
N ALA A 49 0.19 9.11 -20.90
CA ALA A 49 0.40 8.09 -19.87
C ALA A 49 -0.98 7.53 -19.44
N PRO A 50 -1.14 6.20 -19.26
CA PRO A 50 -0.17 5.14 -19.51
C PRO A 50 0.06 4.87 -21.00
N GLY A 51 1.34 4.80 -21.41
CA GLY A 51 1.71 4.41 -22.77
C GLY A 51 1.65 2.89 -22.99
N PRO A 52 1.35 2.41 -24.21
CA PRO A 52 1.14 0.98 -24.50
C PRO A 52 2.39 0.11 -24.27
N ALA A 53 3.59 0.68 -24.45
CA ALA A 53 4.87 -0.01 -24.26
C ALA A 53 5.72 0.60 -23.12
N CYS A 54 5.08 1.34 -22.21
CA CYS A 54 5.72 1.94 -21.04
C CYS A 54 5.09 1.39 -19.76
N GLN A 55 5.75 1.58 -18.62
CA GLN A 55 5.26 1.26 -17.27
C GLN A 55 4.75 2.51 -16.52
N CYS A 56 4.59 3.65 -17.21
CA CYS A 56 4.02 4.87 -16.62
C CYS A 56 2.54 4.72 -16.28
N GLY A 57 2.01 5.63 -15.46
CA GLY A 57 0.64 5.57 -14.94
C GLY A 57 0.60 5.21 -13.45
N PHE A 58 -0.45 5.66 -12.78
CA PHE A 58 -0.69 5.29 -11.38
C PHE A 58 -1.23 3.87 -11.30
N TRP A 59 -0.44 2.98 -10.70
CA TRP A 59 -0.80 1.58 -10.53
C TRP A 59 -1.67 1.35 -9.28
N ALA A 60 -2.74 0.58 -9.42
CA ALA A 60 -3.43 -0.05 -8.30
C ALA A 60 -3.88 -1.46 -8.67
N VAL A 61 -3.98 -2.32 -7.65
CA VAL A 61 -4.46 -3.69 -7.82
C VAL A 61 -5.94 -3.79 -7.45
N TRP A 62 -6.61 -4.79 -7.98
CA TRP A 62 -8.02 -5.03 -7.70
C TRP A 62 -8.28 -5.64 -6.33
N SER A 63 -7.36 -6.47 -5.87
CA SER A 63 -7.50 -7.25 -4.63
C SER A 63 -6.67 -6.60 -3.51
N PRO A 64 -7.24 -6.40 -2.31
CA PRO A 64 -6.47 -5.98 -1.15
C PRO A 64 -5.38 -7.00 -0.79
N ARG A 65 -5.62 -8.31 -0.93
CA ARG A 65 -4.62 -9.36 -0.67
C ARG A 65 -3.44 -9.26 -1.63
N HIS A 66 -3.69 -9.00 -2.91
CA HIS A 66 -2.62 -8.75 -3.89
C HIS A 66 -1.83 -7.48 -3.57
N SER A 67 -2.48 -6.47 -2.98
CA SER A 67 -1.80 -5.24 -2.56
C SER A 67 -0.84 -5.55 -1.41
N VAL A 68 -1.33 -6.27 -0.41
CA VAL A 68 -0.58 -6.75 0.76
C VAL A 68 0.58 -7.67 0.35
N ALA A 69 0.36 -8.59 -0.58
CA ALA A 69 1.42 -9.47 -1.09
C ALA A 69 2.56 -8.72 -1.81
N ARG A 70 2.30 -7.48 -2.27
CA ARG A 70 3.30 -6.58 -2.88
C ARG A 70 3.95 -5.64 -1.88
N ALA A 71 3.56 -5.67 -0.61
CA ALA A 71 4.26 -4.94 0.44
C ALA A 71 5.74 -5.34 0.45
N CYS A 72 6.64 -4.37 0.34
CA CYS A 72 8.07 -4.64 0.28
C CYS A 72 8.58 -5.01 1.69
N PRO A 73 9.12 -6.22 1.93
CA PRO A 73 9.64 -6.58 3.25
C PRO A 73 10.89 -5.79 3.65
N ALA A 74 11.60 -5.22 2.66
CA ALA A 74 12.86 -4.49 2.85
C ALA A 74 12.66 -3.02 3.26
N ILE A 75 11.47 -2.46 3.07
CA ILE A 75 11.11 -1.16 3.65
C ILE A 75 10.58 -1.47 5.05
N GLU A 76 11.48 -1.38 6.03
CA GLU A 76 11.16 -1.68 7.42
C GLU A 76 9.88 -0.94 7.87
N PRO A 77 8.82 -1.64 8.31
CA PRO A 77 7.67 -1.00 8.96
C PRO A 77 8.18 -0.16 10.13
N PRO A 78 7.68 1.08 10.32
CA PRO A 78 6.25 1.42 10.26
C PRO A 78 5.76 2.17 9.01
N TRP A 79 6.62 2.39 8.01
CA TRP A 79 6.37 3.40 6.98
C TRP A 79 5.42 2.99 5.85
N GLN A 80 4.87 1.78 5.85
CA GLN A 80 3.93 1.36 4.81
C GLN A 80 2.47 1.65 5.17
N VAL A 81 1.71 2.08 4.17
CA VAL A 81 0.29 2.45 4.30
C VAL A 81 -0.49 1.81 3.18
N LEU A 82 -1.54 1.07 3.53
CA LEU A 82 -2.53 0.58 2.58
C LEU A 82 -3.62 1.65 2.41
N GLY A 83 -4.17 1.75 1.22
CA GLY A 83 -5.36 2.56 0.98
C GLY A 83 -5.98 2.30 -0.37
N LEU A 84 -6.97 3.12 -0.69
CA LEU A 84 -7.70 3.11 -1.95
C LEU A 84 -7.33 4.32 -2.79
N ILE A 85 -7.25 4.10 -4.10
CA ILE A 85 -7.20 5.17 -5.08
C ILE A 85 -8.37 5.05 -6.05
N ALA A 86 -8.82 6.19 -6.54
CA ALA A 86 -9.60 6.28 -7.77
C ALA A 86 -8.65 6.67 -8.91
N GLY A 87 -8.79 6.07 -10.08
CA GLY A 87 -8.06 6.46 -11.29
C GLY A 87 -8.97 6.65 -12.49
N TRP A 88 -8.66 7.63 -13.34
CA TRP A 88 -9.47 8.03 -14.50
C TRP A 88 -8.60 8.60 -15.63
N GLY A 89 -9.26 9.09 -16.70
CA GLY A 89 -8.62 9.50 -17.93
C GLY A 89 -8.30 8.29 -18.80
N THR A 90 -7.09 8.21 -19.34
CA THR A 90 -6.62 6.99 -20.00
C THR A 90 -6.35 5.89 -18.97
N VAL A 91 -7.10 4.79 -19.07
CA VAL A 91 -6.94 3.63 -18.19
C VAL A 91 -6.46 2.41 -18.99
N ALA A 92 -5.38 1.79 -18.53
CA ALA A 92 -4.89 0.51 -19.01
C ALA A 92 -5.22 -0.59 -18.00
N LEU A 93 -6.14 -1.49 -18.37
CA LEU A 93 -6.54 -2.63 -17.54
C LEU A 93 -5.56 -3.79 -17.72
N HIS A 94 -5.19 -4.43 -16.61
CA HIS A 94 -4.27 -5.57 -16.59
C HIS A 94 -5.01 -6.82 -16.08
N GLY A 95 -6.09 -7.17 -16.78
CA GLY A 95 -6.92 -8.34 -16.46
C GLY A 95 -7.35 -8.36 -14.99
N GLY A 96 -7.14 -9.50 -14.33
CA GLY A 96 -7.47 -9.72 -12.92
C GLY A 96 -6.48 -9.11 -11.92
N GLU A 97 -5.38 -8.49 -12.37
CA GLU A 97 -4.35 -7.95 -11.48
C GLU A 97 -4.72 -6.55 -10.97
N GLY A 98 -5.00 -5.65 -11.89
CA GLY A 98 -5.15 -4.23 -11.56
C GLY A 98 -5.32 -3.33 -12.78
N PHE A 99 -4.97 -2.07 -12.60
CA PHE A 99 -4.99 -1.06 -13.65
C PHE A 99 -3.86 -0.04 -13.48
N ARG A 100 -3.63 0.70 -14.57
CA ARG A 100 -2.89 1.96 -14.56
C ARG A 100 -3.78 3.08 -15.05
N ALA A 101 -3.72 4.23 -14.41
CA ALA A 101 -4.47 5.41 -14.82
C ALA A 101 -3.56 6.60 -15.11
N GLU A 102 -3.99 7.44 -16.05
CA GLU A 102 -3.43 8.76 -16.34
C GLU A 102 -3.56 9.66 -15.11
N ARG A 103 -4.75 9.69 -14.50
CA ARG A 103 -5.05 10.51 -13.33
C ARG A 103 -5.41 9.63 -12.16
N ALA A 104 -5.05 10.03 -10.96
CA ALA A 104 -5.48 9.35 -9.75
C ALA A 104 -5.61 10.28 -8.55
N ALA A 105 -6.45 9.89 -7.59
CA ALA A 105 -6.52 10.51 -6.28
C ALA A 105 -6.65 9.45 -5.20
N VAL A 106 -6.05 9.72 -4.04
CA VAL A 106 -6.26 8.94 -2.82
C VAL A 106 -7.70 9.11 -2.36
N ARG A 107 -8.34 8.02 -1.94
CA ARG A 107 -9.74 8.05 -1.47
C ARG A 107 -9.88 7.66 0.00
N CYS A 108 -9.02 6.79 0.50
CA CYS A 108 -9.04 6.34 1.89
C CYS A 108 -7.68 5.75 2.24
N LEU A 109 -7.26 5.93 3.50
CA LEU A 109 -6.09 5.27 4.07
C LEU A 109 -6.51 4.34 5.21
N PHE A 110 -5.78 3.25 5.39
CA PHE A 110 -6.03 2.29 6.46
C PHE A 110 -4.96 2.33 7.54
N SER A 111 -5.40 2.36 8.81
CA SER A 111 -4.51 2.33 9.97
C SER A 111 -3.96 0.93 10.26
N ASP A 112 -4.65 -0.11 9.83
CA ASP A 112 -4.25 -1.49 10.13
C ASP A 112 -3.07 -1.94 9.26
N ARG A 113 -2.37 -2.97 9.74
CA ARG A 113 -1.31 -3.66 8.98
C ARG A 113 -1.78 -5.09 8.70
N PRO A 114 -2.51 -5.34 7.60
CA PRO A 114 -2.94 -6.69 7.25
C PRO A 114 -1.82 -7.61 6.74
N TRP A 115 -0.55 -7.17 6.81
CA TRP A 115 0.62 -8.02 6.53
C TRP A 115 1.24 -8.53 7.83
N PRO A 116 1.78 -9.77 7.84
CA PRO A 116 2.55 -10.26 8.96
C PRO A 116 3.81 -9.39 9.14
N TRP A 117 3.91 -8.71 10.28
CA TRP A 117 5.20 -8.21 10.73
C TRP A 117 6.07 -9.42 11.05
N SER A 118 7.06 -9.69 10.22
CA SER A 118 8.08 -10.68 10.55
C SER A 118 9.25 -9.97 11.23
N PRO A 119 9.37 -10.04 12.57
CA PRO A 119 10.57 -9.59 13.25
C PRO A 119 11.82 -10.40 12.83
N ARG A 120 11.66 -11.49 12.05
CA ARG A 120 12.78 -12.35 11.64
C ARG A 120 13.80 -11.65 10.72
N LEU A 121 13.38 -10.66 9.93
CA LEU A 121 14.29 -9.85 9.10
C LEU A 121 15.18 -8.95 9.97
N LEU A 122 14.59 -8.31 10.99
CA LEU A 122 15.31 -7.59 12.04
C LEU A 122 16.31 -8.53 12.74
N THR A 123 15.90 -9.75 13.14
CA THR A 123 16.83 -10.69 13.79
C THR A 123 17.99 -11.15 12.92
N ARG A 124 17.87 -11.20 11.58
CA ARG A 124 19.01 -11.58 10.71
C ARG A 124 20.02 -10.45 10.59
N VAL A 125 19.56 -9.21 10.49
CA VAL A 125 20.44 -8.05 10.45
C VAL A 125 21.05 -7.82 11.83
N THR A 126 20.26 -7.79 12.90
CA THR A 126 20.81 -7.62 14.26
C THR A 126 21.69 -8.78 14.68
N ALA A 127 21.37 -10.05 14.40
CA ALA A 127 22.27 -11.17 14.72
C ALA A 127 23.59 -11.14 13.92
N MET A 128 23.60 -10.56 12.73
CA MET A 128 24.83 -10.34 11.96
C MET A 128 25.67 -9.21 12.59
N TRP A 129 25.04 -8.13 13.03
CA TRP A 129 25.70 -7.03 13.74
C TRP A 129 26.19 -7.43 15.14
N HIS A 130 25.42 -8.21 15.90
CA HIS A 130 25.80 -8.71 17.22
C HIS A 130 26.93 -9.74 17.17
N ARG A 131 26.99 -10.59 16.12
CA ARG A 131 28.15 -11.45 15.87
C ARG A 131 29.41 -10.67 15.56
N ALA A 132 29.30 -9.54 14.85
CA ALA A 132 30.44 -8.66 14.58
C ALA A 132 30.91 -7.88 15.82
N ALA A 133 30.00 -7.57 16.76
CA ALA A 133 30.29 -6.74 17.93
C ALA A 133 30.74 -7.51 19.20
N GLY A 134 30.82 -8.85 19.17
CA GLY A 134 31.37 -9.66 20.28
C GLY A 134 30.61 -9.61 21.61
N ARG A 135 29.41 -9.02 21.66
CA ARG A 135 28.59 -8.93 22.87
C ARG A 135 27.55 -10.04 22.92
N ALA A 136 27.64 -10.90 23.94
CA ALA A 136 26.53 -11.73 24.39
C ALA A 136 25.47 -10.82 25.03
N ALA A 137 24.57 -10.28 24.22
CA ALA A 137 23.42 -9.54 24.72
C ALA A 137 22.28 -10.53 25.04
N GLY A 138 21.72 -10.43 26.24
CA GLY A 138 20.48 -11.09 26.59
C GLY A 138 19.41 -10.73 25.55
N PHE A 139 18.69 -11.74 25.08
CA PHE A 139 17.62 -11.58 24.11
C PHE A 139 16.43 -10.91 24.82
N GLU A 140 16.41 -9.58 24.80
CA GLU A 140 15.24 -8.83 25.22
C GLU A 140 14.14 -9.06 24.16
N PRO A 141 12.95 -9.55 24.54
CA PRO A 141 11.86 -9.71 23.60
C PRO A 141 11.58 -8.36 22.92
N PRO A 142 11.24 -8.34 21.63
CA PRO A 142 10.88 -7.09 20.96
C PRO A 142 9.77 -6.40 21.75
N PRO A 143 9.80 -5.06 21.87
CA PRO A 143 8.77 -4.33 22.59
C PRO A 143 7.39 -4.70 22.04
N ALA A 144 6.40 -4.77 22.92
CA ALA A 144 5.01 -5.07 22.54
C ALA A 144 4.61 -4.19 21.35
N ALA A 145 4.01 -4.80 20.32
CA ALA A 145 3.63 -4.15 19.05
C ALA A 145 2.92 -2.80 19.27
N ASP A 146 2.12 -2.72 20.32
CA ASP A 146 1.33 -1.54 20.71
C ASP A 146 2.18 -0.28 20.98
N LEU A 147 3.40 -0.42 21.51
CA LEU A 147 4.28 0.73 21.81
C LEU A 147 4.93 1.33 20.55
N LEU A 148 5.10 0.54 19.49
CA LEU A 148 5.63 1.01 18.20
C LEU A 148 4.53 1.63 17.32
N ASP A 149 3.25 1.47 17.69
CA ASP A 149 2.11 1.89 16.88
C ASP A 149 1.60 3.30 17.18
N ALA A 150 1.72 3.80 18.41
CA ALA A 150 1.23 5.14 18.77
C ALA A 150 1.86 6.28 17.94
N PRO A 151 3.19 6.32 17.71
CA PRO A 151 3.80 7.33 16.85
C PRO A 151 3.29 7.24 15.40
N ARG A 152 3.10 6.01 14.89
CA ARG A 152 2.60 5.77 13.54
C ARG A 152 1.17 6.26 13.37
N GLN A 153 0.28 6.01 14.34
CA GLN A 153 -1.10 6.48 14.26
C GLN A 153 -1.17 8.01 14.18
N SER A 154 -0.34 8.71 14.97
CA SER A 154 -0.26 10.18 14.91
C SER A 154 0.17 10.66 13.51
N VAL A 155 1.24 10.07 12.96
CA VAL A 155 1.70 10.37 11.60
C VAL A 155 0.61 10.11 10.56
N LEU A 156 -0.07 8.96 10.64
CA LEU A 156 -1.15 8.62 9.71
C LEU A 156 -2.33 9.59 9.78
N ARG A 157 -2.69 10.08 10.97
CA ARG A 157 -3.75 11.09 11.10
C ARG A 157 -3.35 12.39 10.43
N THR A 158 -2.11 12.84 10.63
CA THR A 158 -1.56 14.04 9.95
C THR A 158 -1.57 13.86 8.43
N VAL A 159 -1.11 12.69 7.93
CA VAL A 159 -1.09 12.37 6.50
C VAL A 159 -2.52 12.35 5.94
N ALA A 160 -3.44 11.63 6.57
CA ALA A 160 -4.82 11.54 6.12
C ALA A 160 -5.51 12.92 6.07
N ALA A 161 -5.27 13.77 7.08
CA ALA A 161 -5.73 15.16 7.09
C ALA A 161 -5.11 15.97 5.94
N HIS A 162 -3.81 15.81 5.67
CA HIS A 162 -3.12 16.49 4.57
C HIS A 162 -3.69 16.13 3.20
N TYR A 163 -4.02 14.86 2.97
CA TYR A 163 -4.67 14.39 1.74
C TYR A 163 -6.20 14.60 1.72
N ALA A 164 -6.79 15.11 2.81
CA ALA A 164 -8.23 15.26 3.00
C ALA A 164 -9.02 13.95 2.76
N VAL A 165 -8.50 12.84 3.27
CA VAL A 165 -9.11 11.50 3.14
C VAL A 165 -9.38 10.88 4.51
N PRO A 166 -10.40 10.01 4.63
CA PRO A 166 -10.63 9.27 5.87
C PRO A 166 -9.48 8.31 6.18
N LEU A 167 -9.16 8.21 7.47
CA LEU A 167 -8.28 7.19 8.05
C LEU A 167 -9.14 6.21 8.86
N LEU A 168 -9.22 4.96 8.44
CA LEU A 168 -10.08 3.94 9.05
C LEU A 168 -9.30 2.66 9.34
N THR A 169 -9.82 1.81 10.22
CA THR A 169 -9.43 0.39 10.21
C THR A 169 -10.14 -0.27 9.01
N LEU A 170 -9.53 -1.32 8.44
CA LEU A 170 -10.13 -2.08 7.35
C LEU A 170 -11.45 -2.72 7.80
N ARG A 171 -11.50 -3.19 9.05
CA ARG A 171 -12.72 -3.70 9.70
C ARG A 171 -13.82 -2.65 9.74
N HIS A 172 -13.51 -1.45 10.23
CA HIS A 172 -14.50 -0.37 10.31
C HIS A 172 -15.03 0.02 8.93
N ALA A 173 -14.17 0.10 7.93
CA ALA A 173 -14.60 0.42 6.56
C ALA A 173 -15.52 -0.65 5.95
N VAL A 174 -15.36 -1.92 6.34
CA VAL A 174 -16.26 -3.03 5.97
C VAL A 174 -17.57 -2.96 6.74
N ASP A 175 -17.49 -2.90 8.08
CA ASP A 175 -18.66 -2.98 8.98
C ASP A 175 -19.65 -1.83 8.76
N HIS A 176 -19.13 -0.66 8.35
CA HIS A 176 -19.94 0.54 8.08
C HIS A 176 -20.22 0.80 6.60
N GLY A 177 -19.89 -0.13 5.69
CA GLY A 177 -20.23 -0.01 4.27
C GLY A 177 -19.44 1.04 3.47
N VAL A 178 -18.44 1.69 4.07
CA VAL A 178 -17.62 2.75 3.45
C VAL A 178 -16.98 2.29 2.14
N LEU A 179 -16.53 1.03 2.07
CA LEU A 179 -15.93 0.49 0.83
C LEU A 179 -16.93 0.47 -0.33
N GLY A 180 -18.21 0.17 -0.06
CA GLY A 180 -19.26 0.17 -1.08
C GLY A 180 -19.56 1.57 -1.59
N GLU A 181 -19.62 2.56 -0.68
CA GLU A 181 -19.78 3.98 -1.04
C GLU A 181 -18.62 4.50 -1.89
N LEU A 182 -17.40 3.99 -1.66
CA LEU A 182 -16.22 4.29 -2.46
C LEU A 182 -16.17 3.51 -3.78
N GLY A 183 -17.18 2.73 -4.14
CA GLY A 183 -17.25 2.00 -5.41
C GLY A 183 -16.43 0.72 -5.45
N VAL A 184 -16.09 0.12 -4.30
CA VAL A 184 -15.42 -1.19 -4.25
C VAL A 184 -16.46 -2.31 -4.48
N PRO A 185 -16.25 -3.20 -5.47
CA PRO A 185 -17.15 -4.34 -5.70
C PRO A 185 -17.29 -5.27 -4.48
N GLU A 186 -18.48 -5.84 -4.27
CA GLU A 186 -18.81 -6.70 -3.11
C GLU A 186 -17.82 -7.84 -2.89
N HIS A 187 -17.39 -8.53 -3.95
CA HIS A 187 -16.43 -9.64 -3.83
C HIS A 187 -15.06 -9.20 -3.26
N ARG A 188 -14.67 -7.94 -3.48
CA ARG A 188 -13.44 -7.33 -2.91
C ARG A 188 -13.68 -6.81 -1.50
N ILE A 189 -14.90 -6.37 -1.18
CA ILE A 189 -15.29 -6.05 0.21
C ILE A 189 -15.21 -7.32 1.08
N ALA A 190 -15.75 -8.44 0.59
CA ALA A 190 -15.66 -9.73 1.27
C ALA A 190 -14.20 -10.18 1.50
N GLU A 191 -13.31 -9.84 0.56
CA GLU A 191 -11.87 -10.08 0.71
C GLU A 191 -11.22 -9.20 1.77
N ALA A 192 -11.55 -7.90 1.79
CA ALA A 192 -11.11 -6.98 2.83
C ALA A 192 -11.60 -7.41 4.22
N ALA A 193 -12.84 -7.91 4.33
CA ALA A 193 -13.41 -8.45 5.56
C ALA A 193 -12.55 -9.61 6.10
N ARG A 194 -12.18 -10.57 5.24
CA ARG A 194 -11.29 -11.68 5.62
C ARG A 194 -9.94 -11.17 6.10
N LEU A 195 -9.31 -10.23 5.39
CA LEU A 195 -8.03 -9.65 5.79
C LEU A 195 -8.10 -8.90 7.13
N SER A 196 -9.24 -8.30 7.47
CA SER A 196 -9.45 -7.63 8.76
C SER A 196 -9.77 -8.59 9.92
N GLY A 197 -10.15 -9.83 9.59
CA GLY A 197 -10.51 -10.89 10.54
C GLY A 197 -9.36 -11.80 10.92
N THR A 198 -8.42 -12.01 10.02
CA THR A 198 -7.26 -12.86 10.28
C THR A 198 -6.22 -12.11 11.10
N THR A 199 -6.09 -12.44 12.38
CA THR A 199 -4.75 -12.42 12.99
C THR A 199 -3.93 -13.41 12.17
N TRP A 200 -3.14 -12.92 11.20
CA TRP A 200 -2.42 -13.76 10.24
C TRP A 200 -1.51 -14.76 10.98
N ASN A 201 -1.98 -16.00 11.14
CA ASN A 201 -1.15 -17.12 11.59
C ASN A 201 -0.34 -17.55 10.37
N GLY A 202 0.97 -17.30 10.39
CA GLY A 202 1.86 -17.28 9.23
C GLY A 202 2.13 -18.59 8.46
N ASP A 203 1.19 -19.54 8.41
CA ASP A 203 1.45 -20.92 7.96
C ASP A 203 0.94 -21.29 6.56
N GLU A 204 0.26 -20.40 5.81
CA GLU A 204 -0.33 -20.75 4.49
C GLU A 204 0.36 -20.09 3.28
N ALA A 205 1.68 -19.89 3.32
CA ALA A 205 2.43 -19.36 2.16
C ALA A 205 3.04 -20.46 1.25
N GLY A 206 2.44 -21.65 1.24
CA GLY A 206 3.05 -22.83 0.64
C GLY A 206 2.12 -23.73 -0.16
N GLU A 207 1.24 -23.20 -1.03
CA GLU A 207 0.71 -24.00 -2.16
C GLU A 207 -0.01 -23.13 -3.20
N ALA A 208 0.72 -22.79 -4.26
CA ALA A 208 0.14 -22.50 -5.57
C ALA A 208 1.16 -22.97 -6.62
N ARG A 209 0.96 -24.19 -7.12
CA ARG A 209 1.52 -24.67 -8.38
C ARG A 209 0.38 -24.85 -9.37
#